data_AF-A0A0L1LKT2-F1
#
_entry.id   AF-A0A0L1LKT2-F1
#
_cell.length_a   1.000
_cell.length_b   1.000
_cell.length_c   1.000
_cell.angle_alpha   90.00
_cell.angle_beta   90.00
_cell.angle_gamma   90.00
#
_symmetry.space_group_name_H-M   'P 1'
#
loop_
_entity.id
_entity.type
_entity.pdbx_description
1 polymer ?
#
loop_
_entity_poly.entity_id
_entity_poly.type
_entity_poly.pdbx_seq_one_letter_code
_entity_poly.pdbx_strand_id
1 'polypeptide(L)'
;MKDETPARAKSADPQQEPHLDTSGDTDEPAFSWLSPAEPTGNKKPATGKPATGPSAAAKPGQTTSGTAAAAKPGQTTTGTAAAGTAAATAAGATPVTPVTPSQPDSRAGRKAAAAAVEPSGADPSARGTSPVFKEPLPTSALQVRPPDEEVERRNAQRESAANAKPVLPRVMQVLLAVFYPLTLLILAVRAVTSPLFLWVEYNRPGFPGDGYGFSTDDRMTYGSYAVDYLSNWSGPRYLGDLMHRSGDKLFKDGEVSHMADVKVVILSTFGAGVLLLVLALVAILYLRKRSNGGVRRALFAGSLATLALILGLGTLAALGWQQFFTEFHRIFFAAGTWTFSLDDTLIRLFPGQFWIDAGIVIGALVLVAAVVTLVLTWPTRRRRGLAPNESTATANQA
;
A
#
# COMPACT_ATOMS: atom_id res chain seq x y z
N MET A 1 30.29 -69.85 11.27
CA MET A 1 30.23 -68.39 11.51
C MET A 1 28.91 -67.93 10.92
N LYS A 2 27.78 -68.20 11.58
CA LYS A 2 27.00 -67.31 12.46
C LYS A 2 26.58 -66.01 11.75
N ASP A 3 25.39 -66.09 11.15
CA ASP A 3 24.54 -64.97 10.77
C ASP A 3 24.03 -64.26 12.03
N GLU A 4 24.22 -62.94 12.13
CA GLU A 4 23.53 -62.13 13.14
C GLU A 4 22.79 -60.97 12.48
N THR A 5 21.46 -61.11 12.48
CA THR A 5 20.47 -60.07 12.21
C THR A 5 20.30 -59.24 13.49
N PRO A 6 20.36 -57.89 13.47
CA PRO A 6 20.11 -57.12 14.68
C PRO A 6 18.62 -57.12 15.00
N ALA A 7 18.33 -57.49 16.26
CA ALA A 7 17.00 -57.58 16.82
C ALA A 7 16.28 -56.22 16.87
N ARG A 8 15.01 -56.24 16.46
CA ARG A 8 14.03 -55.16 16.58
C ARG A 8 13.86 -54.75 18.05
N ALA A 9 14.15 -53.50 18.38
CA ALA A 9 13.91 -52.93 19.69
C ALA A 9 12.42 -53.02 20.06
N LYS A 10 12.16 -53.44 21.31
CA LYS A 10 10.82 -53.52 21.91
C LYS A 10 10.20 -52.12 22.01
N SER A 11 8.93 -52.03 21.66
CA SER A 11 8.08 -50.84 21.77
C SER A 11 8.14 -50.24 23.18
N ALA A 12 8.35 -48.92 23.25
CA ALA A 12 8.15 -48.15 24.48
C ALA A 12 6.65 -48.02 24.77
N ASP A 13 6.27 -48.13 26.04
CA ASP A 13 4.91 -47.84 26.52
C ASP A 13 4.46 -46.43 26.12
N PRO A 14 3.16 -46.22 25.82
CA PRO A 14 2.65 -44.90 25.48
C PRO A 14 2.77 -43.97 26.70
N GLN A 15 3.55 -42.90 26.55
CA GLN A 15 3.61 -41.81 27.53
C GLN A 15 2.21 -41.21 27.69
N GLN A 16 1.78 -40.99 28.94
CA GLN A 16 0.56 -40.25 29.26
C GLN A 16 0.64 -38.85 28.63
N GLU A 17 -0.33 -38.53 27.79
CA GLU A 17 -0.46 -37.19 27.22
C GLU A 17 -0.62 -36.17 28.36
N PRO A 18 0.05 -35.00 28.30
CA PRO A 18 -0.18 -33.95 29.27
C PRO A 18 -1.64 -33.49 29.16
N HIS A 19 -2.34 -33.50 30.30
CA HIS A 19 -3.69 -32.96 30.41
C HIS A 19 -3.62 -31.45 30.15
N LEU A 20 -3.82 -31.06 28.89
CA LEU A 20 -4.02 -29.68 28.49
C LEU A 20 -5.39 -29.27 29.02
N ASP A 21 -5.37 -28.56 30.14
CA ASP A 21 -6.53 -27.83 30.60
C ASP A 21 -6.89 -26.79 29.54
N THR A 22 -7.97 -27.07 28.81
CA THR A 22 -8.54 -26.20 27.78
C THR A 22 -9.69 -25.36 28.34
N SER A 23 -9.85 -25.32 29.66
CA SER A 23 -10.87 -24.50 30.30
C SER A 23 -10.37 -23.06 30.50
N GLY A 24 -10.71 -22.23 29.51
CA GLY A 24 -11.15 -20.85 29.69
C GLY A 24 -10.32 -19.94 30.59
N ASP A 25 -9.22 -19.41 30.03
CA ASP A 25 -8.74 -18.06 30.36
C ASP A 25 -8.53 -17.28 29.06
N THR A 26 -9.63 -16.99 28.37
CA THR A 26 -9.64 -16.29 27.08
C THR A 26 -9.70 -14.76 27.21
N ASP A 27 -9.81 -14.27 28.45
CA ASP A 27 -10.01 -12.86 28.78
C ASP A 27 -8.78 -12.19 29.41
N GLU A 28 -7.70 -12.95 29.68
CA GLU A 28 -6.45 -12.32 30.08
C GLU A 28 -5.76 -11.65 28.87
N PRO A 29 -5.36 -10.38 29.01
CA PRO A 29 -4.70 -9.66 27.94
C PRO A 29 -3.31 -10.26 27.67
N ALA A 30 -2.99 -10.40 26.38
CA ALA A 30 -1.79 -11.07 25.86
C ALA A 30 -0.43 -10.60 26.40
N PHE A 31 -0.40 -9.40 26.96
CA PHE A 31 0.70 -8.83 27.70
C PHE A 31 0.11 -8.11 28.91
N SER A 32 0.75 -8.15 30.06
CA SER A 32 0.21 -7.47 31.25
C SER A 32 0.18 -5.94 31.13
N TRP A 33 0.86 -5.33 30.15
CA TRP A 33 0.68 -3.90 29.81
C TRP A 33 -0.58 -3.63 28.97
N LEU A 34 -1.17 -4.67 28.37
CA LEU A 34 -2.48 -4.60 27.72
C LEU A 34 -3.62 -4.70 28.75
N SER A 35 -3.33 -4.94 30.03
CA SER A 35 -4.33 -4.80 31.10
C SER A 35 -4.65 -3.32 31.33
N PRO A 36 -5.92 -2.94 31.54
CA PRO A 36 -6.22 -1.62 32.07
C PRO A 36 -5.47 -1.45 33.40
N ALA A 37 -4.74 -0.34 33.55
CA ALA A 37 -4.02 -0.07 34.78
C ALA A 37 -5.00 -0.13 35.96
N GLU A 38 -4.80 -1.08 36.88
CA GLU A 38 -5.55 -1.06 38.12
C GLU A 38 -5.28 0.28 38.81
N PRO A 39 -6.32 1.04 39.22
CA PRO A 39 -6.09 2.18 40.08
C PRO A 39 -5.41 1.64 41.33
N THR A 40 -4.24 2.18 41.66
CA THR A 40 -3.48 1.86 42.87
C THR A 40 -4.31 2.27 44.09
N GLY A 41 -5.25 1.40 44.45
CA GLY A 41 -6.12 1.52 45.60
C GLY A 41 -5.35 1.18 46.86
N ASN A 42 -5.12 2.20 47.68
CA ASN A 42 -4.69 2.14 49.08
C ASN A 42 -4.84 0.76 49.74
N LYS A 43 -3.76 -0.05 49.74
CA LYS A 43 -3.60 -1.10 50.73
C LYS A 43 -3.10 -0.48 52.03
N LYS A 44 -4.07 -0.18 52.90
CA LYS A 44 -3.89 0.09 54.33
C LYS A 44 -3.01 -1.00 54.95
N PRO A 45 -1.89 -0.70 55.62
CA PRO A 45 -1.07 -1.74 56.23
C PRO A 45 -1.79 -2.33 57.44
N ALA A 46 -1.94 -3.66 57.43
CA ALA A 46 -2.43 -4.41 58.56
C ALA A 46 -1.40 -4.35 59.72
N THR A 47 -1.93 -4.05 60.90
CA THR A 47 -1.23 -3.93 62.17
C THR A 47 -0.70 -5.28 62.66
N GLY A 48 0.61 -5.36 62.93
CA GLY A 48 1.26 -6.41 63.73
C GLY A 48 2.38 -5.78 64.57
N LYS A 49 2.27 -5.90 65.90
CA LYS A 49 3.12 -5.29 66.96
C LYS A 49 4.42 -6.13 67.21
N PRO A 50 5.37 -5.73 68.08
CA PRO A 50 6.77 -5.49 67.69
C PRO A 50 7.78 -6.41 68.41
N ALA A 51 9.02 -6.44 67.92
CA ALA A 51 10.17 -6.92 68.69
C ALA A 51 11.28 -5.86 68.69
N THR A 52 11.80 -5.64 69.89
CA THR A 52 12.74 -4.65 70.41
C THR A 52 14.15 -4.77 69.86
N GLY A 53 14.82 -3.64 69.57
CA GLY A 53 16.04 -3.26 70.30
C GLY A 53 17.08 -2.59 69.40
N PRO A 54 17.98 -1.73 69.93
CA PRO A 54 18.25 -0.41 69.35
C PRO A 54 19.71 -0.21 68.88
N SER A 55 19.96 0.75 67.98
CA SER A 55 21.08 1.71 68.17
C SER A 55 21.06 2.91 67.20
N ALA A 56 21.16 4.10 67.80
CA ALA A 56 21.87 5.35 67.44
C ALA A 56 22.07 5.74 65.94
N ALA A 57 21.52 6.87 65.44
CA ALA A 57 21.91 8.29 65.62
C ALA A 57 22.96 8.81 64.61
N ALA A 58 22.57 9.73 63.71
CA ALA A 58 23.24 11.02 63.43
C ALA A 58 22.70 11.71 62.15
N LYS A 59 22.38 13.00 62.29
CA LYS A 59 22.25 14.09 61.29
C LYS A 59 23.34 15.14 61.70
N PRO A 60 23.55 16.31 61.06
CA PRO A 60 23.26 16.81 59.70
C PRO A 60 24.42 17.68 59.09
N GLY A 61 24.19 18.31 57.93
CA GLY A 61 24.93 19.48 57.39
C GLY A 61 24.93 19.45 55.84
N GLN A 62 24.34 20.34 55.03
CA GLN A 62 24.14 21.81 54.99
C GLN A 62 25.42 22.62 54.70
N THR A 63 25.49 23.19 53.47
CA THR A 63 26.00 24.52 53.01
C THR A 63 26.18 24.49 51.47
N THR A 64 25.42 25.22 50.64
CA THR A 64 25.66 26.61 50.10
C THR A 64 27.01 26.74 49.37
N SER A 65 27.18 27.28 48.15
CA SER A 65 26.74 28.57 47.58
C SER A 65 27.15 28.60 46.08
N GLY A 66 26.37 29.14 45.14
CA GLY A 66 26.57 30.49 44.54
C GLY A 66 27.15 30.41 43.11
N THR A 67 27.00 31.31 42.12
CA THR A 67 26.27 32.58 41.90
C THR A 67 26.48 32.97 40.42
N ALA A 68 25.45 33.55 39.75
CA ALA A 68 25.47 34.59 38.68
C ALA A 68 26.29 34.38 37.37
N ALA A 69 26.08 35.09 36.25
CA ALA A 69 24.99 35.86 35.63
C ALA A 69 25.51 36.34 34.24
N ALA A 70 24.58 36.58 33.31
CA ALA A 70 24.57 37.61 32.26
C ALA A 70 25.72 37.76 31.23
N ALA A 71 25.38 37.70 29.92
CA ALA A 71 25.26 38.89 29.05
C ALA A 71 25.15 38.53 27.54
N LYS A 72 24.21 39.17 26.85
CA LYS A 72 24.08 39.40 25.39
C LYS A 72 24.57 40.85 25.11
N PRO A 73 24.51 41.42 23.89
CA PRO A 73 24.59 40.90 22.51
C PRO A 73 25.54 41.75 21.61
N GLY A 74 25.71 41.40 20.33
CA GLY A 74 26.37 42.28 19.34
C GLY A 74 26.03 41.92 17.88
N GLN A 75 25.42 42.88 17.17
CA GLN A 75 25.10 42.89 15.74
C GLN A 75 26.29 43.32 14.86
N THR A 76 26.27 42.92 13.59
CA THR A 76 26.72 43.70 12.39
C THR A 76 26.35 42.86 11.15
N THR A 77 25.36 43.24 10.31
CA THR A 77 25.47 44.04 9.04
C THR A 77 26.65 43.59 8.17
N THR A 78 26.56 43.33 6.85
CA THR A 78 25.84 44.00 5.75
C THR A 78 26.17 43.22 4.45
N GLY A 79 25.32 43.29 3.42
CA GLY A 79 25.72 42.89 2.06
C GLY A 79 24.56 42.68 1.08
N THR A 80 24.04 43.78 0.52
CA THR A 80 23.13 43.79 -0.64
C THR A 80 23.79 44.61 -1.75
N ALA A 81 23.81 44.10 -2.99
CA ALA A 81 23.81 44.84 -4.25
C ALA A 81 23.72 43.82 -5.42
N ALA A 82 22.63 43.82 -6.19
CA ALA A 82 22.42 44.56 -7.45
C ALA A 82 22.94 43.76 -8.67
N ALA A 83 22.05 43.23 -9.52
CA ALA A 83 21.39 43.89 -10.67
C ALA A 83 22.19 43.72 -11.98
N GLY A 84 21.54 43.19 -13.01
CA GLY A 84 22.09 42.96 -14.34
C GLY A 84 21.00 42.59 -15.34
N THR A 85 20.30 43.61 -15.80
CA THR A 85 19.28 43.60 -16.85
C THR A 85 19.94 43.55 -18.24
N ALA A 86 19.39 42.79 -19.19
CA ALA A 86 19.45 43.14 -20.61
C ALA A 86 18.33 42.43 -21.39
N ALA A 87 17.38 43.22 -21.87
CA ALA A 87 16.40 42.88 -22.89
C ALA A 87 16.95 43.27 -24.27
N ALA A 88 16.55 42.54 -25.32
CA ALA A 88 16.61 43.03 -26.69
C ALA A 88 15.39 42.50 -27.49
N THR A 89 14.61 43.44 -28.00
CA THR A 89 13.43 43.33 -28.86
C THR A 89 13.78 43.70 -30.30
N ALA A 90 13.17 43.02 -31.28
CA ALA A 90 12.75 43.55 -32.60
C ALA A 90 11.89 42.45 -33.31
N ALA A 91 10.59 42.67 -33.53
CA ALA A 91 9.95 43.14 -34.78
C ALA A 91 10.27 42.23 -36.00
N GLY A 92 9.37 41.66 -36.79
CA GLY A 92 7.94 41.86 -37.08
C GLY A 92 7.79 41.79 -38.61
N ALA A 93 7.12 40.76 -39.18
CA ALA A 93 6.57 40.75 -40.55
C ALA A 93 5.87 39.42 -40.92
N THR A 94 4.62 39.53 -41.39
CA THR A 94 3.87 38.62 -42.29
C THR A 94 2.98 39.52 -43.18
N PRO A 95 2.37 39.11 -44.31
CA PRO A 95 2.26 37.76 -44.91
C PRO A 95 2.47 37.72 -46.46
N VAL A 96 2.75 36.54 -47.05
CA VAL A 96 2.42 36.25 -48.47
C VAL A 96 2.08 34.76 -48.63
N THR A 97 0.87 34.48 -49.11
CA THR A 97 0.38 33.16 -49.57
C THR A 97 0.68 32.94 -51.06
N PRO A 98 1.08 31.72 -51.46
CA PRO A 98 0.80 31.20 -52.79
C PRO A 98 -0.27 30.10 -52.75
N VAL A 99 -1.23 30.22 -53.67
CA VAL A 99 -2.25 29.22 -53.99
C VAL A 99 -1.58 28.03 -54.69
N THR A 100 -1.85 26.79 -54.24
CA THR A 100 -1.49 25.56 -54.96
C THR A 100 -2.68 24.59 -54.88
N PRO A 101 -3.08 23.91 -55.97
CA PRO A 101 -4.28 23.06 -55.96
C PRO A 101 -4.06 21.81 -55.10
N SER A 102 -4.99 21.56 -54.19
CA SER A 102 -5.02 20.40 -53.28
C SER A 102 -5.28 19.09 -54.03
N GLN A 103 -4.33 18.15 -53.98
CA GLN A 103 -4.58 16.73 -54.27
C GLN A 103 -5.23 16.04 -53.04
N PRO A 104 -6.23 15.14 -53.22
CA PRO A 104 -6.90 14.47 -52.11
C PRO A 104 -6.14 13.22 -51.60
N ASP A 105 -5.52 13.33 -50.42
CA ASP A 105 -4.75 12.28 -49.73
C ASP A 105 -5.57 11.21 -48.99
N SER A 106 -6.81 10.93 -49.39
CA SER A 106 -7.58 9.84 -48.77
C SER A 106 -8.35 8.98 -49.77
N ARG A 107 -8.46 7.68 -49.45
CA ARG A 107 -9.23 6.69 -50.21
C ARG A 107 -10.71 7.08 -50.35
N ALA A 108 -11.24 7.86 -49.40
CA ALA A 108 -12.60 8.39 -49.46
C ALA A 108 -12.74 9.51 -50.52
N GLY A 109 -11.74 10.38 -50.67
CA GLY A 109 -11.74 11.44 -51.69
C GLY A 109 -11.70 10.89 -53.13
N ARG A 110 -10.97 9.79 -53.36
CA ARG A 110 -10.94 9.12 -54.67
C ARG A 110 -12.28 8.47 -55.07
N LYS A 111 -13.09 8.05 -54.10
CA LYS A 111 -14.40 7.41 -54.36
C LYS A 111 -15.49 8.42 -54.69
N ALA A 112 -15.41 9.64 -54.16
CA ALA A 112 -16.32 10.73 -54.48
C ALA A 112 -16.08 11.32 -55.88
N ALA A 113 -14.81 11.40 -56.33
CA ALA A 113 -14.46 11.87 -57.68
C ALA A 113 -14.87 10.87 -58.79
N ALA A 114 -14.88 9.57 -58.50
CA ALA A 114 -15.32 8.54 -59.45
C ALA A 114 -16.85 8.43 -59.60
N ALA A 115 -17.62 9.01 -58.68
CA ALA A 115 -19.09 9.01 -58.73
C ALA A 115 -19.67 10.23 -59.48
N ALA A 116 -18.83 11.16 -59.96
CA ALA A 116 -19.24 12.40 -60.62
C ALA A 116 -19.10 12.36 -62.16
N VAL A 117 -18.89 11.19 -62.76
CA VAL A 117 -18.85 11.03 -64.23
C VAL A 117 -20.15 10.40 -64.71
N GLU A 118 -21.16 11.23 -64.94
CA GLU A 118 -22.37 10.92 -65.70
C GLU A 118 -22.07 11.02 -67.21
N PRO A 119 -22.43 10.04 -68.06
CA PRO A 119 -22.37 10.21 -69.50
C PRO A 119 -23.67 10.87 -70.00
N SER A 120 -23.58 12.17 -70.33
CA SER A 120 -24.65 12.90 -71.01
C SER A 120 -24.68 12.51 -72.50
N GLY A 121 -25.85 12.11 -72.99
CA GLY A 121 -26.06 11.53 -74.32
C GLY A 121 -26.10 12.52 -75.50
N ALA A 122 -26.05 11.95 -76.71
CA ALA A 122 -26.59 12.52 -77.94
C ALA A 122 -26.88 11.41 -78.98
N ASP A 123 -28.04 11.57 -79.62
CA ASP A 123 -28.87 10.75 -80.52
C ASP A 123 -28.34 10.65 -81.99
N PRO A 124 -29.10 10.17 -83.02
CA PRO A 124 -29.75 8.87 -83.28
C PRO A 124 -29.35 8.29 -84.67
N SER A 125 -30.02 7.21 -85.09
CA SER A 125 -30.17 6.66 -86.47
C SER A 125 -29.28 5.47 -86.89
N ALA A 126 -29.91 4.29 -87.04
CA ALA A 126 -29.99 3.53 -88.30
C ALA A 126 -30.50 2.09 -88.04
N ARG A 127 -31.29 1.59 -89.00
CA ARG A 127 -32.00 0.30 -89.04
C ARG A 127 -31.07 -0.92 -88.94
N GLY A 128 -31.57 -2.02 -88.37
CA GLY A 128 -30.99 -3.36 -88.58
C GLY A 128 -31.57 -4.45 -87.67
N THR A 129 -32.32 -5.37 -88.26
CA THR A 129 -32.94 -6.60 -87.74
C THR A 129 -31.99 -7.59 -87.03
N SER A 130 -32.42 -8.17 -85.90
CA SER A 130 -32.39 -9.63 -85.55
C SER A 130 -32.79 -9.87 -84.08
N PRO A 131 -33.60 -10.89 -83.72
CA PRO A 131 -33.89 -11.22 -82.34
C PRO A 131 -32.76 -12.10 -81.77
N VAL A 132 -31.87 -11.53 -80.97
CA VAL A 132 -30.88 -12.34 -80.22
C VAL A 132 -31.56 -12.88 -78.96
N PHE A 133 -31.82 -14.18 -78.97
CA PHE A 133 -32.18 -14.97 -77.80
C PHE A 133 -31.15 -14.74 -76.68
N LYS A 134 -31.59 -14.17 -75.55
CA LYS A 134 -30.78 -14.05 -74.34
C LYS A 134 -31.16 -15.16 -73.38
N GLU A 135 -30.30 -16.16 -73.29
CA GLU A 135 -30.38 -17.20 -72.27
C GLU A 135 -30.11 -16.58 -70.88
N PRO A 136 -31.00 -16.76 -69.89
CA PRO A 136 -30.76 -16.26 -68.55
C PRO A 136 -29.66 -17.12 -67.89
N LEU A 137 -28.50 -16.51 -67.68
CA LEU A 137 -27.39 -17.13 -66.97
C LEU A 137 -27.83 -17.65 -65.58
N PRO A 138 -27.31 -18.81 -65.12
CA PRO A 138 -27.71 -19.51 -63.88
C PRO A 138 -27.23 -18.83 -62.59
N THR A 139 -27.00 -17.52 -62.61
CA THR A 139 -26.58 -16.72 -61.45
C THR A 139 -27.72 -15.98 -60.75
N SER A 140 -28.93 -16.00 -61.30
CA SER A 140 -30.10 -15.35 -60.67
C SER A 140 -30.56 -16.02 -59.36
N ALA A 141 -30.08 -17.23 -59.05
CA ALA A 141 -30.39 -17.94 -57.80
C ALA A 141 -29.53 -17.52 -56.59
N LEU A 142 -28.50 -16.67 -56.78
CA LEU A 142 -27.69 -16.09 -55.69
C LEU A 142 -28.19 -14.71 -55.22
N GLN A 143 -29.33 -14.25 -55.74
CA GLN A 143 -29.97 -12.98 -55.37
C GLN A 143 -31.16 -13.16 -54.42
N VAL A 144 -31.24 -14.28 -53.69
CA VAL A 144 -32.18 -14.38 -52.56
C VAL A 144 -31.66 -13.45 -51.46
N ARG A 145 -32.20 -12.22 -51.45
CA ARG A 145 -32.03 -11.28 -50.34
C ARG A 145 -32.48 -12.02 -49.07
N PRO A 146 -31.60 -12.17 -48.06
CA PRO A 146 -32.00 -12.75 -46.78
C PRO A 146 -33.26 -12.04 -46.27
N PRO A 147 -34.20 -12.76 -45.65
CA PRO A 147 -35.42 -12.14 -45.12
C PRO A 147 -35.04 -10.96 -44.21
N ASP A 148 -35.77 -9.85 -44.35
CA ASP A 148 -35.40 -8.57 -43.71
C ASP A 148 -35.25 -8.70 -42.18
N GLU A 149 -36.02 -9.59 -41.54
CA GLU A 149 -35.90 -9.94 -40.12
C GLU A 149 -34.51 -10.47 -39.72
N GLU A 150 -33.86 -11.25 -40.59
CA GLU A 150 -32.53 -11.80 -40.32
C GLU A 150 -31.43 -10.75 -40.52
N VAL A 151 -31.63 -9.82 -41.46
CA VAL A 151 -30.75 -8.66 -41.66
C VAL A 151 -30.84 -7.72 -40.45
N GLU A 152 -32.06 -7.45 -39.97
CA GLU A 152 -32.31 -6.65 -38.78
C GLU A 152 -31.72 -7.29 -37.52
N ARG A 153 -31.89 -8.61 -37.31
CA ARG A 153 -31.23 -9.32 -36.21
C ARG A 153 -29.72 -9.23 -36.28
N ARG A 154 -29.11 -9.41 -37.46
CA ARG A 154 -27.66 -9.31 -37.64
C ARG A 154 -27.16 -7.89 -37.43
N ASN A 155 -27.92 -6.88 -37.85
CA ASN A 155 -27.60 -5.47 -37.59
C ASN A 155 -27.74 -5.13 -36.11
N ALA A 156 -28.81 -5.56 -35.43
CA ALA A 156 -28.97 -5.41 -33.99
C ALA A 156 -27.88 -6.14 -33.19
N GLN A 157 -27.43 -7.31 -33.64
CA GLN A 157 -26.29 -8.04 -33.05
C GLN A 157 -24.96 -7.30 -33.28
N ARG A 158 -24.75 -6.69 -34.45
CA ARG A 158 -23.57 -5.86 -34.73
C ARG A 158 -23.58 -4.56 -33.94
N GLU A 159 -24.74 -3.93 -33.79
CA GLU A 159 -24.93 -2.73 -32.99
C GLU A 159 -24.78 -3.00 -31.51
N SER A 160 -25.29 -4.12 -30.99
CA SER A 160 -25.07 -4.54 -29.60
C SER A 160 -23.62 -4.93 -29.34
N ALA A 161 -22.94 -5.60 -30.27
CA ALA A 161 -21.51 -5.88 -30.20
C ALA A 161 -20.64 -4.61 -30.30
N ALA A 162 -21.04 -3.63 -31.10
CA ALA A 162 -20.37 -2.33 -31.20
C ALA A 162 -20.64 -1.43 -29.98
N ASN A 163 -21.81 -1.54 -29.36
CA ASN A 163 -22.19 -0.80 -28.16
C ASN A 163 -21.72 -1.45 -26.85
N ALA A 164 -21.24 -2.71 -26.90
CA ALA A 164 -20.60 -3.37 -25.77
C ALA A 164 -19.29 -2.63 -25.42
N LYS A 165 -19.40 -1.65 -24.52
CA LYS A 165 -18.25 -0.92 -23.96
C LYS A 165 -17.21 -1.95 -23.51
N PRO A 166 -15.92 -1.77 -23.82
CA PRO A 166 -14.92 -2.77 -23.48
C PRO A 166 -14.90 -2.93 -21.96
N VAL A 167 -15.35 -4.09 -21.49
CA VAL A 167 -15.49 -4.42 -20.06
C VAL A 167 -14.11 -4.52 -19.42
N LEU A 168 -13.13 -5.00 -20.17
CA LEU A 168 -11.76 -5.24 -19.70
C LEU A 168 -11.05 -3.98 -19.13
N PRO A 169 -11.04 -2.80 -19.79
CA PRO A 169 -10.56 -1.56 -19.18
C PRO A 169 -11.25 -1.17 -17.87
N ARG A 170 -12.54 -1.47 -17.70
CA ARG A 170 -13.25 -1.19 -16.44
C ARG A 170 -12.81 -2.15 -15.35
N VAL A 171 -12.71 -3.44 -15.66
CA VAL A 171 -12.20 -4.45 -14.73
C VAL A 171 -10.79 -4.09 -14.28
N MET A 172 -9.90 -3.71 -15.20
CA MET A 172 -8.55 -3.28 -14.86
C MET A 172 -8.51 -2.02 -13.99
N GLN A 173 -9.47 -1.09 -14.15
CA GLN A 173 -9.58 0.08 -13.28
C GLN A 173 -9.97 -0.32 -11.85
N VAL A 174 -10.94 -1.22 -11.71
CA VAL A 174 -11.38 -1.72 -10.39
C VAL A 174 -10.24 -2.49 -9.72
N LEU A 175 -9.58 -3.39 -10.44
CA LEU A 175 -8.43 -4.13 -9.91
C LEU A 175 -7.32 -3.19 -9.44
N LEU A 176 -6.96 -2.19 -10.25
CA LEU A 176 -5.96 -1.20 -9.85
C LEU A 176 -6.40 -0.39 -8.63
N ALA A 177 -7.68 -0.01 -8.54
CA ALA A 177 -8.23 0.68 -7.38
C ALA A 177 -8.20 -0.17 -6.10
N VAL A 178 -8.35 -1.49 -6.21
CA VAL A 178 -8.29 -2.44 -5.08
C VAL A 178 -6.84 -2.77 -4.70
N PHE A 179 -5.95 -2.95 -5.66
CA PHE A 179 -4.54 -3.26 -5.39
C PHE A 179 -3.80 -2.08 -4.75
N TYR A 180 -4.21 -0.85 -5.06
CA TYR A 180 -3.59 0.36 -4.54
C TYR A 180 -3.54 0.44 -3.01
N PRO A 181 -4.67 0.37 -2.24
CA PRO A 181 -4.64 0.42 -0.78
C PRO A 181 -3.78 -0.71 -0.18
N LEU A 182 -3.89 -1.93 -0.71
CA LEU A 182 -3.14 -3.08 -0.21
C LEU A 182 -1.63 -2.91 -0.42
N THR A 183 -1.23 -2.44 -1.61
CA THR A 183 0.18 -2.22 -1.92
C THR A 183 0.77 -1.12 -1.04
N LEU A 184 0.03 -0.01 -0.83
CA LEU A 184 0.48 1.05 0.07
C LEU A 184 0.64 0.56 1.51
N LEU A 185 -0.31 -0.22 2.01
CA LEU A 185 -0.25 -0.74 3.37
C LEU A 185 0.97 -1.67 3.53
N ILE A 186 1.21 -2.58 2.57
CA ILE A 186 2.36 -3.49 2.61
C ILE A 186 3.69 -2.71 2.55
N LEU A 187 3.77 -1.67 1.70
CA LEU A 187 4.96 -0.81 1.64
C LEU A 187 5.19 -0.05 2.95
N ALA A 188 4.13 0.42 3.61
CA ALA A 188 4.23 1.08 4.91
C ALA A 188 4.68 0.11 6.02
N VAL A 189 4.13 -1.11 6.05
CA VAL A 189 4.60 -2.18 6.93
C VAL A 189 6.08 -2.47 6.69
N ARG A 190 6.49 -2.61 5.43
CA ARG A 190 7.89 -2.82 5.06
C ARG A 190 8.82 -1.70 5.54
N ALA A 191 8.33 -0.45 5.57
CA ALA A 191 9.08 0.70 6.03
C ALA A 191 9.29 0.66 7.56
N VAL A 192 8.27 0.27 8.34
CA VAL A 192 8.41 0.18 9.81
C VAL A 192 9.12 -1.10 10.27
N THR A 193 9.05 -2.19 9.50
CA THR A 193 9.86 -3.39 9.74
C THR A 193 11.25 -3.24 9.11
N SER A 194 11.94 -2.14 9.43
CA SER A 194 13.27 -1.85 8.91
C SER A 194 14.23 -1.41 10.02
N PRO A 195 15.54 -1.65 9.87
CA PRO A 195 16.54 -1.17 10.83
C PRO A 195 16.50 0.34 11.02
N LEU A 196 16.12 1.09 9.98
CA LEU A 196 16.00 2.55 10.05
C LEU A 196 14.88 2.96 11.02
N PHE A 197 13.71 2.33 10.92
CA PHE A 197 12.60 2.64 11.83
C PHE A 197 12.95 2.27 13.26
N LEU A 198 13.54 1.09 13.48
CA LEU A 198 14.02 0.68 14.81
C LEU A 198 14.96 1.73 15.42
N TRP A 199 15.92 2.20 14.63
CA TRP A 199 16.85 3.23 15.07
C TRP A 199 16.14 4.55 15.40
N VAL A 200 15.25 5.03 14.53
CA VAL A 200 14.47 6.26 14.78
C VAL A 200 13.66 6.13 16.07
N GLU A 201 13.02 4.98 16.27
CA GLU A 201 12.13 4.76 17.42
C GLU A 201 12.88 4.66 18.75
N TYR A 202 14.08 4.08 18.77
CA TYR A 202 14.88 4.05 20.00
C TYR A 202 15.62 5.36 20.28
N ASN A 203 15.81 6.21 19.27
CA ASN A 203 16.53 7.49 19.42
C ASN A 203 15.59 8.71 19.52
N ARG A 204 14.28 8.53 19.41
CA ARG A 204 13.34 9.64 19.59
C ARG A 204 13.26 10.08 21.07
N PRO A 205 12.98 11.36 21.33
CA PRO A 205 12.70 11.83 22.67
C PRO A 205 11.46 11.15 23.27
N GLY A 206 11.58 10.71 24.53
CA GLY A 206 10.45 10.19 25.31
C GLY A 206 10.09 8.72 25.08
N PHE A 207 10.88 7.97 24.31
CA PHE A 207 10.69 6.52 24.19
C PHE A 207 10.98 5.83 25.54
N PRO A 208 10.13 4.88 26.00
CA PRO A 208 10.28 4.27 27.31
C PRO A 208 11.56 3.43 27.40
N GLY A 209 12.30 3.63 28.49
CA GLY A 209 13.44 2.79 28.85
C GLY A 209 13.01 1.36 29.23
N ASP A 210 13.96 0.43 29.28
CA ASP A 210 13.71 -0.92 29.79
C ASP A 210 13.84 -0.94 31.32
N GLY A 211 12.77 -1.36 32.00
CA GLY A 211 12.75 -1.51 33.46
C GLY A 211 13.57 -2.72 33.97
N TYR A 212 14.01 -3.59 33.06
CA TYR A 212 14.71 -4.85 33.36
C TYR A 212 16.21 -4.83 33.02
N GLY A 213 16.75 -3.66 32.67
CA GLY A 213 18.20 -3.42 32.62
C GLY A 213 18.86 -3.40 31.25
N PHE A 214 18.13 -3.54 30.14
CA PHE A 214 18.72 -3.25 28.82
C PHE A 214 18.93 -1.75 28.64
N SER A 215 20.16 -1.39 28.29
CA SER A 215 20.45 -0.05 27.78
C SER A 215 19.83 0.14 26.38
N THR A 216 19.71 1.39 25.92
CA THR A 216 19.31 1.66 24.54
C THR A 216 20.22 0.97 23.52
N ASP A 217 21.51 0.87 23.81
CA ASP A 217 22.48 0.19 22.94
C ASP A 217 22.28 -1.33 22.91
N ASP A 218 21.98 -1.94 24.07
CA ASP A 218 21.60 -3.37 24.14
C ASP A 218 20.34 -3.62 23.31
N ARG A 219 19.31 -2.75 23.45
CA ARG A 219 18.06 -2.87 22.69
C ARG A 219 18.28 -2.67 21.19
N MET A 220 19.10 -1.70 20.79
CA MET A 220 19.49 -1.52 19.40
C MET A 220 20.17 -2.77 18.85
N THR A 221 21.08 -3.37 19.60
CA THR A 221 21.82 -4.57 19.17
C THR A 221 20.88 -5.77 19.04
N TYR A 222 20.16 -6.11 20.11
CA TYR A 222 19.31 -7.29 20.16
C TYR A 222 18.06 -7.15 19.28
N GLY A 223 17.46 -5.96 19.26
CA GLY A 223 16.35 -5.63 18.37
C GLY A 223 16.74 -5.68 16.90
N SER A 224 17.98 -5.30 16.56
CA SER A 224 18.46 -5.41 15.17
C SER A 224 18.55 -6.86 14.69
N TYR A 225 18.95 -7.81 15.55
CA TYR A 225 18.90 -9.23 15.19
C TYR A 225 17.46 -9.70 14.92
N ALA A 226 16.50 -9.31 15.77
CA ALA A 226 15.10 -9.67 15.58
C ALA A 226 14.51 -9.07 14.29
N VAL A 227 14.79 -7.79 13.99
CA VAL A 227 14.32 -7.13 12.76
C VAL A 227 15.01 -7.71 11.51
N ASP A 228 16.31 -7.98 11.56
CA ASP A 228 17.05 -8.62 10.46
C ASP A 228 16.48 -10.01 10.14
N TYR A 229 16.18 -10.79 11.19
CA TYR A 229 15.60 -12.12 11.07
C TYR A 229 14.33 -12.16 10.21
N LEU A 230 13.50 -11.13 10.24
CA LEU A 230 12.26 -11.04 9.47
C LEU A 230 12.47 -11.02 7.95
N SER A 231 13.67 -10.69 7.47
CA SER A 231 13.96 -10.52 6.05
C SER A 231 15.13 -11.36 5.52
N ASN A 232 15.91 -11.97 6.42
CA ASN A 232 17.00 -12.87 6.03
C ASN A 232 16.50 -14.30 5.73
N TRP A 233 17.38 -15.17 5.20
CA TRP A 233 17.05 -16.57 4.89
C TRP A 233 17.40 -17.57 6.01
N SER A 234 17.77 -17.08 7.20
CA SER A 234 18.19 -17.94 8.30
C SER A 234 17.01 -18.63 8.98
N GLY A 235 17.23 -19.85 9.48
CA GLY A 235 16.24 -20.58 10.30
C GLY A 235 16.14 -20.05 11.74
N PRO A 236 15.23 -20.59 12.56
CA PRO A 236 14.98 -20.13 13.94
C PRO A 236 16.21 -20.11 14.85
N ARG A 237 17.20 -20.96 14.57
CA ARG A 237 18.52 -20.98 15.25
C ARG A 237 19.23 -19.63 15.24
N TYR A 238 18.97 -18.78 14.25
CA TYR A 238 19.55 -17.43 14.19
C TYR A 238 19.27 -16.61 15.44
N LEU A 239 18.06 -16.73 16.00
CA LEU A 239 17.71 -16.10 17.28
C LEU A 239 17.93 -17.04 18.47
N GLY A 240 17.68 -18.35 18.29
CA GLY A 240 17.78 -19.33 19.37
C GLY A 240 19.20 -19.59 19.87
N ASP A 241 20.22 -19.34 19.03
CA ASP A 241 21.63 -19.51 19.40
C ASP A 241 22.24 -18.21 20.01
N LEU A 242 21.47 -17.11 20.10
CA LEU A 242 21.91 -15.87 20.75
C LEU A 242 21.93 -16.03 22.27
N MET A 243 23.00 -15.56 22.91
CA MET A 243 23.21 -15.68 24.36
C MET A 243 23.41 -14.31 24.99
N HIS A 244 22.93 -14.14 26.22
CA HIS A 244 23.23 -13.00 27.05
C HIS A 244 24.69 -13.04 27.53
N ARG A 245 25.19 -11.91 28.05
CA ARG A 245 26.53 -11.84 28.66
C ARG A 245 26.70 -12.79 29.86
N SER A 246 25.60 -13.19 30.50
CA SER A 246 25.60 -14.18 31.59
C SER A 246 25.79 -15.62 31.12
N GLY A 247 25.63 -15.90 29.82
CA GLY A 247 25.67 -17.25 29.24
C GLY A 247 24.30 -17.91 29.02
N ASP A 248 23.21 -17.27 29.46
CA ASP A 248 21.84 -17.76 29.23
C ASP A 248 21.34 -17.43 27.82
N LYS A 249 20.35 -18.16 27.31
CA LYS A 249 19.69 -17.84 26.02
C LYS A 249 19.09 -16.43 26.06
N LEU A 250 19.37 -15.65 25.02
CA LEU A 250 18.82 -14.30 24.88
C LEU A 250 17.31 -14.34 24.63
N PHE A 251 16.85 -15.24 23.76
CA PHE A 251 15.43 -15.48 23.50
C PHE A 251 15.03 -16.87 24.01
N LYS A 252 13.89 -16.97 24.69
CA LYS A 252 13.27 -18.23 25.08
C LYS A 252 12.76 -18.97 23.85
N ASP A 253 12.61 -20.29 23.96
CA ASP A 253 12.19 -21.13 22.83
C ASP A 253 10.79 -20.73 22.29
N GLY A 254 9.89 -20.26 23.17
CA GLY A 254 8.58 -19.71 22.77
C GLY A 254 8.71 -18.41 21.96
N GLU A 255 9.61 -17.50 22.34
CA GLU A 255 9.86 -16.25 21.61
C GLU A 255 10.45 -16.52 20.23
N VAL A 256 11.36 -17.50 20.13
CA VAL A 256 11.95 -17.94 18.86
C VAL A 256 10.91 -18.58 17.95
N SER A 257 10.04 -19.44 18.49
CA SER A 257 8.94 -20.04 17.74
C SER A 257 7.98 -18.96 17.21
N HIS A 258 7.59 -18.01 18.05
CA HIS A 258 6.73 -16.90 17.63
C HIS A 258 7.39 -16.05 16.53
N MET A 259 8.67 -15.71 16.67
CA MET A 259 9.40 -14.97 15.64
C MET A 259 9.47 -15.74 14.31
N ALA A 260 9.54 -17.08 14.35
CA ALA A 260 9.48 -17.90 13.14
C ALA A 260 8.11 -17.79 12.45
N ASP A 261 7.00 -17.81 13.21
CA ASP A 261 5.65 -17.59 12.67
C ASP A 261 5.52 -16.18 12.07
N VAL A 262 5.97 -15.15 12.80
CA VAL A 262 5.98 -13.75 12.33
C VAL A 262 6.77 -13.62 11.04
N LYS A 263 7.93 -14.28 10.93
CA LYS A 263 8.74 -14.28 9.72
C LYS A 263 7.99 -14.84 8.52
N VAL A 264 7.24 -15.94 8.68
CA VAL A 264 6.41 -16.48 7.60
C VAL A 264 5.36 -15.46 7.16
N VAL A 265 4.64 -14.86 8.10
CA VAL A 265 3.62 -13.83 7.80
C VAL A 265 4.24 -12.64 7.05
N ILE A 266 5.37 -12.13 7.52
CA ILE A 266 6.07 -10.99 6.91
C ILE A 266 6.56 -11.32 5.50
N LEU A 267 7.22 -12.46 5.30
CA LEU A 267 7.74 -12.86 3.99
C LEU A 267 6.60 -13.15 2.99
N SER A 268 5.53 -13.82 3.42
CA SER A 268 4.33 -14.04 2.60
C SER A 268 3.66 -12.71 2.22
N THR A 269 3.56 -11.77 3.17
CA THR A 269 2.99 -10.44 2.94
C THR A 269 3.81 -9.64 1.94
N PHE A 270 5.15 -9.66 2.05
CA PHE A 270 6.03 -9.00 1.09
C PHE A 270 5.99 -9.66 -0.29
N GLY A 271 5.94 -10.99 -0.35
CA GLY A 271 5.74 -11.73 -1.61
C GLY A 271 4.44 -11.35 -2.30
N ALA A 272 3.33 -11.30 -1.55
CA ALA A 272 2.03 -10.82 -2.06
C ALA A 272 2.10 -9.35 -2.50
N GLY A 273 2.80 -8.50 -1.75
CA GLY A 273 3.01 -7.09 -2.10
C GLY A 273 3.76 -6.91 -3.43
N VAL A 274 4.81 -7.68 -3.66
CA VAL A 274 5.55 -7.68 -4.94
C VAL A 274 4.63 -8.13 -6.08
N LEU A 275 3.84 -9.18 -5.88
CA LEU A 275 2.87 -9.64 -6.87
C LEU A 275 1.83 -8.55 -7.19
N LEU A 276 1.22 -7.95 -6.18
CA LEU A 276 0.24 -6.87 -6.34
C LEU A 276 0.84 -5.66 -7.06
N LEU A 277 2.08 -5.29 -6.74
CA LEU A 277 2.80 -4.21 -7.40
C LEU A 277 3.01 -4.51 -8.90
N VAL A 278 3.44 -5.72 -9.25
CA VAL A 278 3.60 -6.15 -10.65
C VAL A 278 2.25 -6.11 -11.39
N LEU A 279 1.19 -6.64 -10.78
CA LEU A 279 -0.15 -6.62 -11.36
C LEU A 279 -0.68 -5.19 -11.54
N ALA A 280 -0.44 -4.30 -10.57
CA ALA A 280 -0.78 -2.88 -10.67
C ALA A 280 -0.02 -2.20 -11.80
N LEU A 281 1.28 -2.48 -11.97
CA LEU A 281 2.09 -1.94 -13.07
C LEU A 281 1.56 -2.42 -14.44
N VAL A 282 1.25 -3.71 -14.58
CA VAL A 282 0.63 -4.26 -15.80
C VAL A 282 -0.71 -3.57 -16.09
N ALA A 283 -1.56 -3.41 -15.09
CA ALA A 283 -2.83 -2.71 -15.23
C ALA A 283 -2.61 -1.25 -15.67
N ILE A 284 -1.67 -0.52 -15.07
CA ILE A 284 -1.32 0.85 -15.44
C ILE A 284 -0.87 0.94 -16.90
N LEU A 285 0.05 0.07 -17.33
CA LEU A 285 0.55 0.04 -18.71
C LEU A 285 -0.55 -0.26 -19.72
N TYR A 286 -1.43 -1.22 -19.41
CA TYR A 286 -2.59 -1.55 -20.22
C TYR A 286 -3.57 -0.38 -20.33
N LEU A 287 -3.93 0.21 -19.18
CA LEU A 287 -4.88 1.33 -19.08
C LEU A 287 -4.35 2.58 -19.79
N ARG A 288 -3.05 2.86 -19.70
CA ARG A 288 -2.42 3.99 -20.40
C ARG A 288 -2.54 3.88 -21.92
N LYS A 289 -2.49 2.66 -22.47
CA LYS A 289 -2.66 2.40 -23.91
C LYS A 289 -4.12 2.37 -24.37
N ARG A 290 -5.05 1.89 -23.52
CA ARG A 290 -6.43 1.59 -23.93
C ARG A 290 -7.49 2.58 -23.43
N SER A 291 -7.20 3.40 -22.42
CA SER A 291 -8.18 4.29 -21.80
C SER A 291 -7.59 5.64 -21.38
N ASN A 292 -8.01 6.71 -22.05
CA ASN A 292 -7.68 8.07 -21.64
C ASN A 292 -8.20 8.35 -20.21
N GLY A 293 -7.28 8.67 -19.31
CA GLY A 293 -7.58 8.96 -17.90
C GLY A 293 -8.05 7.74 -17.08
N GLY A 294 -7.96 6.51 -17.60
CA GLY A 294 -8.36 5.30 -16.85
C GLY A 294 -7.54 5.09 -15.58
N VAL A 295 -6.22 5.25 -15.66
CA VAL A 295 -5.30 5.16 -14.51
C VAL A 295 -5.67 6.19 -13.43
N ARG A 296 -5.92 7.45 -13.82
CA ARG A 296 -6.26 8.52 -12.87
C ARG A 296 -7.56 8.21 -12.12
N ARG A 297 -8.59 7.72 -12.82
CA ARG A 297 -9.86 7.34 -12.19
C ARG A 297 -9.70 6.17 -11.21
N ALA A 298 -8.92 5.16 -11.59
CA ALA A 298 -8.63 4.03 -10.71
C ALA A 298 -7.87 4.46 -9.45
N LEU A 299 -6.80 5.24 -9.61
CA LEU A 299 -6.01 5.76 -8.49
C LEU A 299 -6.80 6.72 -7.60
N PHE A 300 -7.68 7.55 -8.18
CA PHE A 300 -8.60 8.40 -7.41
C PHE A 300 -9.54 7.56 -6.55
N ALA A 301 -10.21 6.56 -7.14
CA ALA A 301 -11.08 5.64 -6.41
C ALA A 301 -10.31 4.85 -5.34
N GLY A 302 -9.13 4.34 -5.68
CA GLY A 302 -8.24 3.64 -4.75
C GLY A 302 -7.80 4.54 -3.59
N SER A 303 -7.48 5.82 -3.84
CA SER A 303 -7.11 6.76 -2.79
C SER A 303 -8.27 7.05 -1.84
N LEU A 304 -9.51 7.19 -2.34
CA LEU A 304 -10.68 7.36 -1.49
C LEU A 304 -10.97 6.12 -0.64
N ALA A 305 -10.86 4.93 -1.23
CA ALA A 305 -10.97 3.66 -0.51
C ALA A 305 -9.87 3.52 0.56
N THR A 306 -8.64 3.93 0.24
CA THR A 306 -7.51 3.93 1.19
C THR A 306 -7.76 4.86 2.37
N LEU A 307 -8.28 6.07 2.11
CA LEU A 307 -8.63 7.02 3.17
C LEU A 307 -9.72 6.46 4.08
N ALA A 308 -10.78 5.88 3.51
CA ALA A 308 -11.83 5.25 4.31
C ALA A 308 -11.28 4.11 5.17
N LEU A 309 -10.43 3.25 4.59
CA LEU A 309 -9.81 2.13 5.28
C LEU A 309 -8.90 2.59 6.43
N ILE A 310 -7.97 3.53 6.18
CA ILE A 310 -7.00 3.94 7.19
C ILE A 310 -7.63 4.76 8.31
N LEU A 311 -8.65 5.59 8.01
CA LEU A 311 -9.40 6.32 9.02
C LEU A 311 -10.26 5.37 9.87
N GLY A 312 -10.87 4.36 9.25
CA GLY A 312 -11.63 3.33 9.96
C GLY A 312 -10.74 2.51 10.91
N LEU A 313 -9.66 1.92 10.38
CA LEU A 313 -8.70 1.15 11.18
C LEU A 313 -8.04 2.00 12.27
N GLY A 314 -7.64 3.23 11.94
CA GLY A 314 -7.04 4.17 12.89
C GLY A 314 -8.00 4.55 14.02
N THR A 315 -9.30 4.72 13.71
CA THR A 315 -10.33 4.99 14.74
C THR A 315 -10.51 3.79 15.66
N LEU A 316 -10.60 2.57 15.12
CA LEU A 316 -10.71 1.35 15.93
C LEU A 316 -9.50 1.17 16.85
N ALA A 317 -8.29 1.37 16.32
CA ALA A 317 -7.06 1.30 17.11
C ALA A 317 -6.98 2.38 18.18
N ALA A 318 -7.46 3.61 17.90
CA ALA A 318 -7.46 4.71 18.86
C ALA A 318 -8.47 4.53 20.00
N LEU A 319 -9.62 3.89 19.73
CA LEU A 319 -10.66 3.65 20.74
C LEU A 319 -10.33 2.47 21.67
N GLY A 320 -9.55 1.50 21.19
CA GLY A 320 -9.24 0.29 21.94
C GLY A 320 -8.00 -0.39 21.39
N TRP A 321 -6.83 0.18 21.66
CA TRP A 321 -5.54 -0.34 21.19
C TRP A 321 -5.34 -1.80 21.59
N GLN A 322 -5.71 -2.13 22.83
CA GLN A 322 -5.51 -3.45 23.40
C GLN A 322 -6.29 -4.52 22.64
N GLN A 323 -7.57 -4.27 22.43
CA GLN A 323 -8.45 -5.17 21.69
C GLN A 323 -8.03 -5.25 20.22
N PHE A 324 -7.71 -4.11 19.60
CA PHE A 324 -7.25 -4.05 18.23
C PHE A 324 -5.99 -4.90 18.01
N PHE A 325 -4.99 -4.77 18.89
CA PHE A 325 -3.75 -5.54 18.80
C PHE A 325 -3.99 -7.03 18.98
N THR A 326 -4.81 -7.41 19.96
CA THR A 326 -5.18 -8.81 20.23
C THR A 326 -5.92 -9.45 19.05
N GLU A 327 -6.93 -8.78 18.50
CA GLU A 327 -7.68 -9.31 17.36
C GLU A 327 -6.81 -9.41 16.11
N PHE A 328 -5.88 -8.46 15.91
CA PHE A 328 -4.88 -8.58 14.85
C PHE A 328 -4.04 -9.86 15.01
N HIS A 329 -3.55 -10.16 16.22
CA HIS A 329 -2.73 -11.35 16.46
C HIS A 329 -3.53 -12.65 16.31
N ARG A 330 -4.80 -12.68 16.76
CA ARG A 330 -5.69 -13.84 16.62
C ARG A 330 -5.97 -14.24 15.17
N ILE A 331 -5.84 -13.32 14.21
CA ILE A 331 -5.99 -13.62 12.78
C ILE A 331 -4.80 -14.44 12.25
N PHE A 332 -3.60 -14.22 12.79
CA PHE A 332 -2.36 -14.80 12.26
C PHE A 332 -1.77 -15.92 13.12
N PHE A 333 -2.04 -15.91 14.42
CA PHE A 333 -1.37 -16.77 15.39
C PHE A 333 -2.38 -17.50 16.29
N ALA A 334 -2.06 -18.74 16.63
CA ALA A 334 -2.85 -19.54 17.55
C ALA A 334 -2.81 -18.96 18.98
N ALA A 335 -3.83 -19.27 19.79
CA ALA A 335 -3.86 -18.83 21.18
C ALA A 335 -2.65 -19.38 21.96
N GLY A 336 -2.04 -18.53 22.80
CA GLY A 336 -0.90 -18.90 23.65
C GLY A 336 0.47 -18.91 22.98
N THR A 337 0.57 -18.74 21.65
CA THR A 337 1.88 -18.77 20.95
C THR A 337 2.56 -17.41 20.81
N TRP A 338 1.90 -16.34 21.26
CA TRP A 338 2.35 -14.95 21.06
C TRP A 338 2.20 -14.07 22.31
N THR A 339 1.83 -14.67 23.44
CA THR A 339 1.64 -14.01 24.73
C THR A 339 2.87 -14.23 25.62
N PHE A 340 3.47 -13.16 26.12
CA PHE A 340 4.77 -13.19 26.79
C PHE A 340 4.77 -12.33 28.06
N SER A 341 5.67 -12.65 28.98
CA SER A 341 5.85 -11.91 30.24
C SER A 341 6.59 -10.58 30.00
N LEU A 342 6.50 -9.63 30.93
CA LEU A 342 7.18 -8.33 30.80
C LEU A 342 8.70 -8.41 30.85
N ASP A 343 9.24 -9.47 31.47
CA ASP A 343 10.67 -9.74 31.55
C ASP A 343 11.20 -10.54 30.35
N ASP A 344 10.31 -11.02 29.45
CA ASP A 344 10.69 -11.69 28.21
C ASP A 344 11.38 -10.70 27.26
N THR A 345 12.47 -11.15 26.65
CA THR A 345 13.36 -10.31 25.84
C THR A 345 12.60 -9.62 24.70
N LEU A 346 11.71 -10.33 24.02
CA LEU A 346 10.94 -9.83 22.89
C LEU A 346 10.04 -8.65 23.29
N ILE A 347 9.41 -8.70 24.46
CA ILE A 347 8.54 -7.62 24.97
C ILE A 347 9.35 -6.44 25.46
N ARG A 348 10.51 -6.70 26.07
CA ARG A 348 11.46 -5.65 26.45
C ARG A 348 12.03 -4.92 25.23
N LEU A 349 12.26 -5.64 24.13
CA LEU A 349 12.70 -5.04 22.87
C LEU A 349 11.56 -4.26 22.21
N PHE A 350 10.39 -4.87 22.02
CA PHE A 350 9.25 -4.29 21.31
C PHE A 350 8.06 -4.06 22.26
N PRO A 351 8.14 -3.09 23.19
CA PRO A 351 7.07 -2.82 24.13
C PRO A 351 5.85 -2.26 23.39
N GLY A 352 4.69 -2.23 24.06
CA GLY A 352 3.45 -1.72 23.45
C GLY A 352 3.57 -0.37 22.76
N GLN A 353 4.36 0.55 23.34
CA GLN A 353 4.64 1.86 22.75
C GLN A 353 5.27 1.76 21.35
N PHE A 354 6.23 0.84 21.15
CA PHE A 354 6.85 0.61 19.83
C PHE A 354 5.80 0.26 18.76
N TRP A 355 4.83 -0.58 19.11
CA TRP A 355 3.78 -1.01 18.19
C TRP A 355 2.73 0.09 17.94
N ILE A 356 2.40 0.90 18.95
CA ILE A 356 1.55 2.08 18.79
C ILE A 356 2.21 3.04 17.79
N ASP A 357 3.49 3.34 18.00
CA ASP A 357 4.24 4.26 17.17
C ASP A 357 4.42 3.75 15.73
N ALA A 358 4.71 2.46 15.56
CA ALA A 358 4.71 1.81 14.25
C ALA A 358 3.34 1.92 13.55
N GLY A 359 2.25 1.71 14.28
CA GLY A 359 0.88 1.87 13.77
C GLY A 359 0.58 3.31 13.33
N ILE A 360 0.99 4.30 14.12
CA ILE A 360 0.86 5.72 13.78
C ILE A 360 1.66 6.05 12.52
N VAL A 361 2.91 5.58 12.40
CA VAL A 361 3.75 5.84 11.22
C VAL A 361 3.19 5.16 9.97
N ILE A 362 2.70 3.91 10.07
CA ILE A 362 1.98 3.25 8.98
C ILE A 362 0.79 4.11 8.54
N GLY A 363 -0.05 4.52 9.50
CA GLY A 363 -1.21 5.37 9.25
C GLY A 363 -0.84 6.68 8.55
N ALA A 364 0.20 7.36 9.03
CA ALA A 364 0.69 8.62 8.47
C ALA A 364 1.23 8.45 7.04
N LEU A 365 2.07 7.44 6.80
CA LEU A 365 2.63 7.16 5.46
C LEU A 365 1.53 6.87 4.44
N VAL A 366 0.58 6.01 4.80
CA VAL A 366 -0.56 5.64 3.94
C VAL A 366 -1.47 6.85 3.71
N LEU A 367 -1.77 7.63 4.76
CA LEU A 367 -2.59 8.83 4.67
C LEU A 367 -1.96 9.86 3.73
N VAL A 368 -0.68 10.17 3.90
CA VAL A 368 0.04 11.13 3.05
C VAL A 368 0.07 10.65 1.59
N ALA A 369 0.41 9.39 1.35
CA ALA A 369 0.45 8.82 0.00
C ALA A 369 -0.93 8.85 -0.69
N ALA A 370 -1.99 8.53 0.07
CA ALA A 370 -3.36 8.56 -0.42
C ALA A 370 -3.82 10.00 -0.73
N VAL A 371 -3.57 10.97 0.15
CA VAL A 371 -3.92 12.38 -0.08
C VAL A 371 -3.17 12.95 -1.28
N VAL A 372 -1.86 12.72 -1.37
CA VAL A 372 -1.05 13.16 -2.53
C VAL A 372 -1.62 12.56 -3.82
N THR A 373 -1.92 11.26 -3.81
CA THR A 373 -2.50 10.59 -4.99
C THR A 373 -3.88 11.14 -5.33
N LEU A 374 -4.74 11.38 -4.35
CA LEU A 374 -6.08 11.97 -4.52
C LEU A 374 -5.98 13.36 -5.17
N VAL A 375 -5.07 14.21 -4.68
CA VAL A 375 -4.83 15.56 -5.21
C VAL A 375 -4.29 15.51 -6.64
N LEU A 376 -3.29 14.65 -6.91
CA LEU A 376 -2.70 14.51 -8.24
C LEU A 376 -3.66 13.91 -9.28
N THR A 377 -4.60 13.09 -8.82
CA THR A 377 -5.62 12.43 -9.66
C THR A 377 -6.96 13.17 -9.64
N TRP A 378 -7.04 14.31 -8.96
CA TRP A 378 -8.27 15.08 -8.82
C TRP A 378 -8.87 15.40 -10.19
N PRO A 379 -10.16 15.13 -10.39
CA PRO A 379 -10.79 15.28 -11.69
C PRO A 379 -11.06 16.75 -12.00
N THR A 380 -10.07 17.46 -12.55
CA THR A 380 -10.19 18.86 -12.98
C THR A 380 -10.84 18.98 -14.37
N ARG A 381 -11.65 20.03 -14.57
CA ARG A 381 -12.40 20.32 -15.81
C ARG A 381 -11.48 20.46 -17.03
N ARG A 382 -10.33 21.12 -16.87
CA ARG A 382 -9.25 21.23 -17.89
C ARG A 382 -8.67 19.87 -18.32
N ARG A 383 -8.75 18.85 -17.46
CA ARG A 383 -8.20 17.50 -17.71
C ARG A 383 -9.24 16.49 -18.18
N ARG A 384 -10.52 16.87 -18.21
CA ARG A 384 -11.65 16.08 -18.74
C ARG A 384 -11.91 16.35 -20.24
N GLY A 385 -11.14 17.24 -20.88
CA GLY A 385 -11.31 17.59 -22.30
C GLY A 385 -12.62 18.32 -22.62
N LEU A 386 -13.29 18.85 -21.60
CA LEU A 386 -14.51 19.65 -21.76
C LEU A 386 -14.09 21.05 -22.23
N ALA A 387 -14.69 21.51 -23.34
CA ALA A 387 -14.47 22.85 -23.85
C ALA A 387 -14.66 23.91 -22.75
N PRO A 388 -13.88 25.01 -22.75
CA PRO A 388 -14.13 26.14 -21.86
C PRO A 388 -15.60 26.57 -22.00
N ASN A 389 -16.25 26.91 -20.88
CA ASN A 389 -17.56 27.54 -20.96
C ASN A 389 -17.44 28.81 -21.81
N GLU A 390 -18.31 28.97 -22.81
CA GLU A 390 -18.42 30.17 -23.64
C GLU A 390 -18.59 31.45 -22.80
N SER A 391 -19.02 31.34 -21.54
CA SER A 391 -19.11 32.45 -20.58
C SER A 391 -17.78 33.13 -20.26
N THR A 392 -16.63 32.49 -20.54
CA THR A 392 -15.30 33.13 -20.41
C THR A 392 -14.78 33.73 -21.72
N ALA A 393 -15.39 33.41 -22.87
CA ALA A 393 -15.02 33.99 -24.15
C ALA A 393 -15.69 35.36 -24.38
N THR A 394 -16.89 35.57 -23.84
CA THR A 394 -17.59 36.86 -23.90
C THR A 394 -17.08 37.90 -22.89
N ALA A 395 -16.45 37.47 -21.79
CA ALA A 395 -15.89 38.38 -20.78
C ALA A 395 -14.54 39.01 -21.18
N ASN A 396 -13.86 38.47 -22.19
CA ASN A 396 -12.61 39.03 -22.74
C ASN A 396 -12.84 39.82 -24.06
N GLN A 397 -14.10 40.00 -24.46
CA GLN A 397 -14.50 40.80 -25.64
C GLN A 397 -15.41 41.97 -25.27
N ALA A 398 -15.61 42.26 -23.98
CA ALA A 398 -16.41 43.37 -23.48
C ALA A 398 -15.54 44.44 -22.82
#